data_AF-A0A9Q5SL34-F1
#
_entry.id   AF-A0A9Q5SL34-F1
#
_cell.length_a   1.000
_cell.length_b   1.000
_cell.length_c   1.000
_cell.angle_alpha   90.00
_cell.angle_beta   90.00
_cell.angle_gamma   90.00
#
_symmetry.space_group_name_H-M   'P 1'
#
loop_
_entity.id
_entity.type
_entity.pdbx_description
1 polymer ?
#
loop_
_entity_poly.entity_id
_entity_poly.type
_entity_poly.pdbx_seq_one_letter_code
_entity_poly.pdbx_strand_id
1 'polypeptide(L)'
;NPASADADRDYGVDTTLPTAEIEIDLIAGDDVINKAESEKDVTISGTVGGDVKANDPVTVTVNGKDYTTTVNADGKTWNVDVPGSELIQDTNVKAKVETE
;
A
#
# COMPACT_ATOMS: atom_id res chain seq x y z
N ASN A 1 -59.44 -20.67 19.89
CA ASN A 1 -58.35 -21.53 19.40
C ASN A 1 -57.14 -20.65 19.14
N PRO A 2 -56.22 -20.45 20.09
CA PRO A 2 -55.03 -19.66 19.83
C PRO A 2 -53.98 -20.51 19.10
N ALA A 3 -53.29 -19.91 18.14
CA ALA A 3 -52.15 -20.50 17.45
C ALA A 3 -50.93 -19.59 17.67
N SER A 4 -49.80 -20.18 18.03
CA SER A 4 -48.52 -19.50 18.15
C SER A 4 -47.47 -20.22 17.31
N ALA A 5 -46.49 -19.46 16.83
CA ALA A 5 -45.33 -19.96 16.11
C ALA A 5 -44.12 -19.13 16.54
N ASP A 6 -43.00 -19.81 16.74
CA ASP A 6 -41.73 -19.23 17.16
C ASP A 6 -40.67 -19.55 16.10
N ALA A 7 -39.76 -18.61 15.87
CA ALA A 7 -38.66 -18.77 14.95
C ALA A 7 -37.42 -18.10 15.54
N ASP A 8 -36.37 -18.90 15.74
CA ASP A 8 -35.06 -18.43 16.15
C ASP A 8 -34.08 -18.53 14.98
N ARG A 9 -33.14 -17.59 14.94
CA ARG A 9 -32.02 -17.61 14.00
C ARG A 9 -30.77 -17.09 14.70
N ASP A 10 -29.78 -17.96 14.82
CA ASP A 10 -28.45 -17.57 15.26
C ASP A 10 -27.75 -16.70 14.20
N TYR A 11 -26.91 -15.77 14.66
CA TYR A 11 -25.99 -15.01 13.83
C TYR A 11 -24.58 -15.09 14.41
N GLY A 12 -23.59 -15.21 13.53
CA GLY A 12 -22.18 -15.11 13.89
C GLY A 12 -21.73 -13.66 13.83
N VAL A 13 -20.77 -13.30 14.68
CA VAL A 13 -20.00 -12.06 14.57
C VAL A 13 -18.63 -12.41 14.03
N ASP A 14 -18.23 -11.82 12.92
CA ASP A 14 -16.86 -11.93 12.41
C ASP A 14 -16.03 -10.79 12.98
N THR A 15 -14.98 -11.13 13.72
CA THR A 15 -14.08 -10.18 14.36
C THR A 15 -12.66 -10.25 13.80
N THR A 16 -12.44 -10.93 12.67
CA THR A 16 -11.12 -10.92 12.03
C THR A 16 -10.87 -9.53 11.47
N LEU A 17 -9.89 -8.82 12.03
CA LEU A 17 -9.42 -7.57 11.46
C LEU A 17 -8.68 -7.86 10.15
N PRO A 18 -8.87 -7.03 9.11
CA PRO A 18 -8.06 -7.14 7.91
C PRO A 18 -6.59 -6.92 8.27
N THR A 19 -5.75 -7.77 7.70
CA THR A 19 -4.29 -7.69 7.79
C THR A 19 -3.78 -7.01 6.53
N ALA A 20 -2.86 -6.05 6.66
CA ALA A 20 -2.23 -5.41 5.51
C ALA A 20 -0.73 -5.36 5.74
N GLU A 21 0.02 -5.81 4.74
CA GLU A 21 1.48 -5.79 4.73
C GLU A 21 1.94 -4.99 3.52
N ILE A 22 2.98 -4.17 3.71
CA ILE A 22 3.62 -3.40 2.64
C ILE A 22 5.12 -3.36 2.87
N GLU A 23 5.87 -3.65 1.81
CA GLU A 23 7.33 -3.60 1.77
C GLU A 23 7.76 -2.68 0.62
N ILE A 24 8.95 -2.09 0.75
CA ILE A 24 9.58 -1.24 -0.26
C ILE A 24 10.83 -1.97 -0.74
N ASP A 25 10.99 -2.10 -2.06
CA ASP A 25 12.19 -2.67 -2.67
C ASP A 25 13.36 -1.68 -2.64
N LEU A 26 14.54 -2.12 -3.08
CA LEU A 26 15.71 -1.25 -3.20
C LEU A 26 15.40 -0.03 -4.09
N ILE A 27 15.62 1.17 -3.56
CA ILE A 27 15.42 2.42 -4.29
C ILE A 27 16.57 2.59 -5.28
N ALA A 28 16.28 2.92 -6.53
CA ALA A 28 17.27 2.99 -7.61
C ALA A 28 18.08 1.69 -7.83
N GLY A 29 17.65 0.56 -7.24
CA GLY A 29 18.29 -0.74 -7.36
C GLY A 29 19.46 -1.00 -6.41
N ASP A 30 19.98 0.03 -5.73
CA ASP A 30 21.11 -0.07 -4.80
C ASP A 30 20.96 0.76 -3.51
N ASP A 31 19.78 1.35 -3.27
CA ASP A 31 19.48 2.29 -2.17
C ASP A 31 20.36 3.56 -2.18
N VAL A 32 21.00 3.89 -3.30
CA VAL A 32 21.89 5.05 -3.42
C VAL A 32 21.46 5.93 -4.58
N ILE A 33 20.91 7.11 -4.25
CA ILE A 33 20.62 8.12 -5.26
C ILE A 33 21.91 8.79 -5.73
N ASN A 34 22.24 8.59 -7.01
CA ASN A 34 23.36 9.25 -7.67
C ASN A 34 22.91 10.56 -8.37
N LYS A 35 23.89 11.30 -8.92
CA LYS A 35 23.61 12.57 -9.60
C LYS A 35 22.63 12.42 -10.77
N ALA A 36 22.78 11.36 -11.57
CA ALA A 36 21.92 11.16 -12.73
C ALA A 36 20.48 10.80 -12.34
N GLU A 37 20.30 10.05 -11.26
CA GLU A 37 18.98 9.75 -10.67
C GLU A 37 18.36 10.97 -10.00
N SER A 38 19.16 11.80 -9.32
CA SER A 38 18.65 13.03 -8.69
C SER A 38 18.08 14.05 -9.68
N GLU A 39 18.46 13.95 -10.97
CA GLU A 39 18.02 14.82 -12.05
C GLU A 39 16.82 14.24 -12.84
N LYS A 40 16.33 13.06 -12.46
CA LYS A 40 15.25 12.32 -13.16
C LYS A 40 14.23 11.76 -12.16
N ASP A 41 13.15 11.20 -12.67
CA ASP A 41 12.20 10.44 -11.86
C ASP A 41 12.78 9.06 -11.56
N VAL A 42 12.63 8.62 -10.30
CA VAL A 42 13.05 7.31 -9.80
C VAL A 42 11.81 6.53 -9.45
N THR A 43 11.65 5.36 -10.06
CA THR A 43 10.56 4.44 -9.73
C THR A 43 10.87 3.76 -8.42
N ILE A 44 10.00 3.95 -7.43
CA ILE A 44 9.99 3.21 -6.17
C ILE A 44 8.99 2.08 -6.35
N SER A 45 9.42 0.84 -6.10
CA SER A 45 8.55 -0.33 -6.14
C SER A 45 8.52 -1.05 -4.80
N GLY A 46 7.60 -1.99 -4.68
CA GLY A 46 7.52 -2.86 -3.52
C GLY A 46 6.44 -3.90 -3.66
N THR A 47 6.30 -4.70 -2.60
CA THR A 47 5.29 -5.75 -2.49
C THR A 47 4.26 -5.45 -1.41
N VAL A 48 3.08 -6.04 -1.56
CA VAL A 48 2.00 -6.02 -0.57
C VAL A 48 1.52 -7.43 -0.23
N GLY A 49 0.95 -7.59 0.95
CA GLY A 49 0.45 -8.87 1.47
C GLY A 49 -0.74 -8.72 2.41
N GLY A 50 -1.23 -9.84 2.93
CA GLY A 50 -2.44 -9.90 3.74
C GLY A 50 -3.71 -9.85 2.89
N ASP A 51 -4.66 -9.00 3.30
CA ASP A 51 -5.97 -8.78 2.68
C ASP A 51 -5.93 -7.72 1.56
N VAL A 52 -4.75 -7.19 1.24
CA VAL A 52 -4.52 -6.21 0.17
C VAL A 52 -4.87 -6.80 -1.21
N LYS A 53 -5.49 -5.98 -2.06
CA LYS A 53 -5.99 -6.36 -3.39
C LYS A 53 -5.50 -5.38 -4.46
N ALA A 54 -5.61 -5.82 -5.71
CA ALA A 54 -5.37 -4.94 -6.85
C ALA A 54 -6.29 -3.71 -6.79
N ASN A 55 -5.72 -2.55 -7.12
CA ASN A 55 -6.33 -1.23 -7.02
C ASN A 55 -6.46 -0.64 -5.61
N ASP A 56 -5.98 -1.32 -4.57
CA ASP A 56 -5.90 -0.70 -3.24
C ASP A 56 -4.96 0.51 -3.29
N PRO A 57 -5.33 1.63 -2.65
CA PRO A 57 -4.52 2.85 -2.67
C PRO A 57 -3.24 2.66 -1.85
N VAL A 58 -2.12 3.04 -2.46
CA VAL A 58 -0.81 3.08 -1.83
C VAL A 58 -0.34 4.53 -1.80
N THR A 59 0.06 5.00 -0.62
CA THR A 59 0.63 6.33 -0.41
C THR A 59 2.08 6.20 -0.01
N VAL A 60 2.96 6.81 -0.78
CA VAL A 60 4.39 6.88 -0.52
C VAL A 60 4.77 8.30 -0.13
N THR A 61 5.31 8.49 1.06
CA THR A 61 5.76 9.80 1.53
C THR A 61 7.27 9.91 1.36
N VAL A 62 7.71 10.94 0.63
CA VAL A 62 9.12 11.30 0.42
C VAL A 62 9.29 12.79 0.69
N ASN A 63 10.23 13.18 1.55
CA ASN A 63 10.47 14.59 1.90
C ASN A 63 9.19 15.31 2.40
N GLY A 64 8.31 14.57 3.09
CA GLY A 64 7.01 15.08 3.55
C GLY A 64 5.98 15.35 2.44
N LYS A 65 6.24 14.94 1.19
CA LYS A 65 5.28 14.94 0.10
C LYS A 65 4.71 13.54 -0.12
N ASP A 66 3.40 13.49 -0.34
CA ASP A 66 2.70 12.24 -0.58
C ASP A 66 2.55 11.98 -2.08
N TYR A 67 2.96 10.79 -2.49
CA TYR A 67 2.86 10.25 -3.84
C TYR A 67 1.89 9.08 -3.80
N THR A 68 0.77 9.21 -4.49
CA THR A 68 -0.26 8.18 -4.49
C THR A 68 -0.14 7.30 -5.74
N THR A 69 -0.27 6.01 -5.51
CA THR A 69 -0.37 4.99 -6.55
C THR A 69 -1.40 3.95 -6.10
N THR A 70 -1.53 2.88 -6.87
CA THR A 70 -2.40 1.75 -6.54
C THR A 70 -1.62 0.46 -6.65
N VAL A 71 -2.04 -0.56 -5.90
CA VAL A 71 -1.57 -1.93 -6.10
C VAL A 71 -1.87 -2.36 -7.53
N ASN A 72 -0.87 -2.92 -8.19
CA ASN A 72 -0.95 -3.38 -9.57
C ASN A 72 -2.01 -4.46 -9.75
N ALA A 73 -2.34 -4.75 -11.01
CA ALA A 73 -3.35 -5.76 -11.37
C ALA A 73 -3.01 -7.19 -10.87
N ASP A 74 -1.77 -7.45 -10.47
CA ASP A 74 -1.36 -8.72 -9.86
C ASP A 74 -1.80 -8.87 -8.39
N GLY A 75 -2.25 -7.78 -7.75
CA GLY A 75 -2.64 -7.73 -6.35
C GLY A 75 -1.51 -7.93 -5.36
N LYS A 76 -0.24 -7.79 -5.79
CA LYS A 76 0.94 -8.13 -5.00
C LYS A 76 2.06 -7.11 -5.10
N THR A 77 2.11 -6.33 -6.17
CA THR A 77 3.16 -5.33 -6.37
C THR A 77 2.57 -3.94 -6.50
N TRP A 78 3.37 -2.93 -6.20
CA TRP A 78 3.03 -1.53 -6.42
C TRP A 78 4.27 -0.78 -6.89
N ASN A 79 4.06 0.34 -7.56
CA ASN A 79 5.15 1.21 -7.99
C ASN A 79 4.66 2.65 -8.12
N VAL A 80 5.55 3.60 -7.87
CA VAL A 80 5.30 5.03 -8.04
C VAL A 80 6.57 5.73 -8.49
N ASP A 81 6.42 6.68 -9.40
CA ASP A 81 7.52 7.52 -9.85
C ASP A 81 7.64 8.74 -8.94
N VAL A 82 8.82 8.90 -8.32
CA VAL A 82 9.13 10.03 -7.44
C VAL A 82 10.32 10.81 -8.04
N PRO A 83 10.25 12.15 -8.13
CA PRO A 83 11.37 12.96 -8.57
C PRO A 83 12.61 12.72 -7.67
N GLY A 84 13.74 12.38 -8.29
CA GLY A 84 14.99 12.13 -7.57
C GLY A 84 15.48 13.33 -6.76
N SER A 85 15.08 14.54 -7.13
CA SER A 85 15.33 15.77 -6.37
C SER A 85 14.68 15.78 -4.98
N GLU A 86 13.63 14.99 -4.76
CA GLU A 86 12.96 14.82 -3.46
C GLU A 86 13.65 13.71 -2.65
N LEU A 87 14.09 12.65 -3.31
CA LEU A 87 14.82 11.53 -2.69
C LEU A 87 16.21 11.93 -2.17
N ILE A 88 16.85 12.95 -2.74
CA ILE A 88 18.10 13.48 -2.18
C ILE A 88 17.90 14.40 -0.96
N GLN A 89 16.66 14.88 -0.75
CA GLN A 89 16.33 15.76 0.39
C GLN A 89 15.94 14.96 1.63
N ASP A 90 15.48 13.73 1.45
CA ASP A 90 15.08 12.84 2.54
C ASP A 90 15.65 11.43 2.34
N THR A 91 16.29 10.91 3.38
CA THR A 91 16.84 9.55 3.37
C THR A 91 15.82 8.51 3.85
N ASN A 92 14.60 8.94 4.15
CA ASN A 92 13.52 8.08 4.61
C ASN A 92 12.35 8.11 3.62
N VAL A 93 12.04 6.95 3.06
CA VAL A 93 10.81 6.72 2.29
C VAL A 93 9.86 5.92 3.16
N LYS A 94 8.60 6.34 3.20
CA LYS A 94 7.53 5.61 3.90
C LYS A 94 6.47 5.22 2.90
N ALA A 95 5.96 4.00 3.00
CA ALA A 95 4.84 3.55 2.19
C ALA A 95 3.72 3.06 3.13
N LYS A 96 2.48 3.33 2.73
CA LYS A 96 1.27 2.90 3.41
C LYS A 96 0.28 2.40 2.37
N VAL A 97 -0.26 1.21 2.58
CA VAL A 97 -1.42 0.71 1.84
C VAL A 97 -2.66 0.77 2.73
N GLU A 98 -3.80 1.10 2.14
CA GLU A 98 -5.10 1.01 2.81
C GLU A 98 -5.96 -0.03 2.09
N THR A 99 -6.57 -0.93 2.87
CA THR A 99 -7.50 -1.96 2.39
C THR A 99 -8.91 -1.59 2.85
N GLU A 100 -9.93 -1.86 2.02
CA GLU A 100 -11.34 -1.69 2.41
C GLU A 100 -11.84 -2.75 3.38
#